data_AF-F0X0V8-F1
#
_entry.id   AF-F0X0V8-F1
#
_cell.length_a   1.000
_cell.length_b   1.000
_cell.length_c   1.000
_cell.angle_alpha   90.00
_cell.angle_beta   90.00
_cell.angle_gamma   90.00
#
_symmetry.space_group_name_H-M   'P 1'
#
loop_
_entity.id
_entity.type
_entity.pdbx_description
1 polymer ?
#
loop_
_entity_poly.entity_id
_entity_poly.type
_entity_poly.pdbx_seq_one_letter_code
_entity_poly.pdbx_strand_id
1 'polypeptide(L)'
;MHLVLIDPWCTTHPTLKEYTGPGRRNRIDYCFLSAALFHDSLSNIAHDHQIKLHFADHLPITFRLQHPEFFKQSRLPWKCPSWLFQVPEVEATLKASLADFTARLRNGLLDNHGAFYDQHKPDDLRYFRYMFRLITTKCTAEIHHTRTRLHQLQHALTTQPPKAADARRRYTFNLTEKLITVNAHSAQRADNTVTTDSKDMAPAHTTYWADVFQYPSKDYRHAKRDIDAAAMRDILRRTTPSLSPDARAYFDAPLTANDYY
;
A
#
# COMPACT_ATOMS: atom_id res chain seq x y z
N MET A 1 -4.79 -17.54 -37.83
CA MET A 1 -5.28 -16.77 -36.66
C MET A 1 -5.37 -15.30 -37.07
N HIS A 2 -6.58 -14.76 -37.21
CA HIS A 2 -6.75 -13.32 -37.41
C HIS A 2 -6.65 -12.63 -36.05
N LEU A 3 -5.69 -11.70 -35.88
CA LEU A 3 -5.63 -10.84 -34.71
C LEU A 3 -6.77 -9.83 -34.80
N VAL A 4 -7.89 -10.13 -34.14
CA VAL A 4 -9.02 -9.19 -34.02
C VAL A 4 -8.62 -8.13 -33.00
N LEU A 5 -8.02 -7.05 -33.50
CA LEU A 5 -7.67 -5.86 -32.75
C LEU A 5 -8.84 -4.87 -32.79
N ILE A 6 -9.24 -4.39 -31.62
CA ILE A 6 -10.32 -3.42 -31.41
C ILE A 6 -9.68 -2.10 -30.97
N ASP A 7 -10.16 -0.98 -31.53
CA ASP A 7 -9.93 0.37 -31.00
C ASP A 7 -10.96 0.63 -29.89
N PRO A 8 -10.58 0.51 -28.60
CA PRO A 8 -11.53 0.60 -27.51
C PRO A 8 -12.16 1.99 -27.40
N TRP A 9 -11.46 3.05 -27.83
CA TRP A 9 -11.99 4.41 -27.75
C TRP A 9 -13.14 4.60 -28.73
N CYS A 10 -12.94 4.22 -29.99
CA CYS A 10 -14.01 4.27 -30.98
C CYS A 10 -15.20 3.38 -30.61
N THR A 11 -14.92 2.18 -30.08
CA THR A 11 -16.00 1.26 -29.69
C THR A 11 -16.77 1.77 -28.47
N THR A 12 -16.10 2.40 -27.50
CA THR A 12 -16.75 2.94 -26.29
C THR A 12 -17.42 4.30 -26.54
N HIS A 13 -16.86 5.12 -27.42
CA HIS A 13 -17.29 6.49 -27.72
C HIS A 13 -17.50 6.72 -29.22
N PRO A 14 -18.45 6.01 -29.86
CA PRO A 14 -18.58 5.98 -31.33
C PRO A 14 -18.92 7.33 -31.97
N THR A 15 -19.49 8.26 -31.21
CA THR A 15 -19.91 9.58 -31.69
C THR A 15 -18.93 10.69 -31.33
N LEU A 16 -17.95 10.42 -30.47
CA LEU A 16 -17.04 11.45 -29.96
C LEU A 16 -15.80 11.55 -30.83
N LYS A 17 -15.62 12.72 -31.46
CA LYS A 17 -14.38 13.07 -32.15
C LYS A 17 -13.39 13.62 -31.13
N GLU A 18 -12.34 12.85 -30.92
CA GLU A 18 -11.24 13.19 -30.01
C GLU A 18 -10.00 13.53 -30.80
N TYR A 19 -9.14 14.39 -30.26
CA TYR A 19 -7.91 14.80 -30.92
C TYR A 19 -6.75 14.79 -29.92
N THR A 20 -5.87 13.81 -30.07
CA THR A 20 -4.77 13.55 -29.13
C THR A 20 -3.42 14.08 -29.59
N GLY A 21 -3.26 14.36 -30.90
CA GLY A 21 -1.99 14.77 -31.48
C GLY A 21 -1.70 16.27 -31.36
N PRO A 22 -0.56 16.72 -31.91
CA PRO A 22 -0.09 18.09 -31.83
C PRO A 22 -1.13 19.10 -32.31
N GLY A 23 -1.42 20.10 -31.47
CA GLY A 23 -2.41 21.13 -31.76
C GLY A 23 -3.87 20.63 -31.80
N ARG A 24 -4.14 19.40 -31.31
CA ARG A 24 -5.49 18.81 -31.20
C ARG A 24 -6.25 18.78 -32.52
N ARG A 25 -5.56 18.42 -33.62
CA ARG A 25 -6.14 18.37 -34.97
C ARG A 25 -6.48 16.96 -35.43
N ASN A 26 -5.81 15.95 -34.87
CA ASN A 26 -5.96 14.55 -35.22
C ASN A 26 -5.86 13.69 -33.96
N ARG A 27 -6.42 12.48 -34.03
CA ARG A 27 -6.13 11.40 -33.07
C ARG A 27 -5.13 10.47 -33.72
N ILE A 28 -3.92 10.46 -33.19
CA ILE A 28 -2.81 9.64 -33.69
C ILE A 28 -2.28 8.68 -32.63
N ASP A 29 -2.76 8.82 -31.40
CA ASP A 29 -2.45 7.92 -30.30
C ASP A 29 -3.59 6.90 -30.22
N TYR A 30 -3.23 5.63 -30.34
CA TYR A 30 -4.16 4.51 -30.29
C TYR A 30 -3.63 3.46 -29.33
N CYS A 31 -4.55 2.80 -28.62
CA CYS A 31 -4.25 1.60 -27.86
C CYS A 31 -5.20 0.51 -28.32
N PHE A 32 -4.72 -0.41 -29.16
CA PHE A 32 -5.53 -1.52 -29.63
C PHE A 32 -5.52 -2.67 -28.61
N LEU A 33 -6.70 -3.24 -28.36
CA LEU A 33 -6.85 -4.42 -27.51
C LEU A 33 -7.29 -5.62 -28.35
N SER A 34 -6.98 -6.83 -27.89
CA SER A 34 -7.64 -8.01 -28.43
C SER A 34 -9.13 -7.97 -28.07
N ALA A 35 -9.98 -8.58 -28.90
CA ALA A 35 -11.41 -8.67 -28.60
C ALA A 35 -11.71 -9.24 -27.20
N ALA A 36 -10.96 -10.27 -26.77
CA ALA A 36 -11.08 -10.85 -25.44
C ALA A 36 -10.74 -9.84 -24.33
N LEU A 37 -9.61 -9.12 -24.44
CA LEU A 37 -9.24 -8.13 -23.44
C LEU A 37 -10.21 -6.95 -23.38
N PHE A 38 -10.77 -6.56 -24.52
CA PHE A 38 -11.79 -5.52 -24.59
C PHE A 38 -13.07 -5.94 -23.84
N HIS A 39 -13.62 -7.10 -24.17
CA HIS A 39 -14.89 -7.57 -23.58
C HIS A 39 -14.75 -7.97 -22.12
N ASP A 40 -13.68 -8.68 -21.77
CA ASP A 40 -13.58 -9.31 -20.45
C ASP A 40 -12.96 -8.38 -19.41
N SER A 41 -12.14 -7.42 -19.83
CA SER A 41 -11.27 -6.69 -18.89
C SER A 41 -11.33 -5.17 -18.98
N LEU A 42 -11.84 -4.56 -20.04
CA LEU A 42 -11.85 -3.10 -20.11
C LEU A 42 -12.89 -2.51 -19.15
N SER A 43 -12.41 -1.79 -18.14
CA SER A 43 -13.27 -1.10 -17.16
C SER A 43 -13.40 0.39 -17.41
N ASN A 44 -12.40 1.02 -18.02
CA ASN A 44 -12.43 2.43 -18.39
C ASN A 44 -11.41 2.75 -19.49
N ILE A 45 -11.73 3.71 -20.35
CA ILE A 45 -10.80 4.35 -21.28
C ILE A 45 -11.08 5.86 -21.32
N ALA A 46 -10.02 6.66 -21.20
CA ALA A 46 -10.09 8.12 -21.16
C ALA A 46 -8.85 8.75 -21.80
N HIS A 47 -9.01 9.95 -22.34
CA HIS A 47 -7.90 10.85 -22.62
C HIS A 47 -7.77 11.84 -21.48
N ASP A 48 -6.58 11.97 -20.92
CA ASP A 48 -6.38 12.87 -19.77
C ASP A 48 -6.01 14.28 -20.26
N HIS A 49 -6.96 15.20 -20.11
CA HIS A 49 -6.78 16.61 -20.46
C HIS A 49 -6.22 17.47 -19.31
N GLN A 50 -6.15 16.91 -18.10
CA GLN A 50 -5.74 17.62 -16.89
C GLN A 50 -4.24 17.47 -16.64
N ILE A 51 -3.65 16.34 -17.04
CA ILE A 51 -2.20 16.14 -16.95
C ILE A 51 -1.50 16.92 -18.07
N LYS A 52 -0.94 18.08 -17.72
CA LYS A 52 0.07 18.75 -18.55
C LYS A 52 1.42 18.09 -18.32
N LEU A 53 1.77 17.11 -19.14
CA LEU A 53 3.15 16.63 -19.25
C LEU A 53 3.96 17.72 -19.97
N HIS A 54 4.52 18.67 -19.22
CA HIS A 54 5.35 19.82 -19.62
C HIS A 54 5.57 20.07 -21.14
N PHE A 55 6.31 19.17 -21.82
CA PHE A 55 6.73 19.32 -23.23
C PHE A 55 6.00 18.39 -24.21
N ALA A 56 5.07 17.55 -23.75
CA ALA A 56 4.28 16.70 -24.60
C ALA A 56 3.18 17.53 -25.26
N ASP A 57 3.20 17.56 -26.59
CA ASP A 57 2.16 18.11 -27.45
C ASP A 57 1.04 17.09 -27.74
N HIS A 58 1.11 15.91 -27.12
CA HIS A 58 0.12 14.85 -27.16
C HIS A 58 -0.69 14.74 -25.86
N LEU A 59 -1.94 14.25 -25.97
CA LEU A 59 -2.75 13.86 -24.83
C LEU A 59 -2.51 12.39 -24.45
N PRO A 60 -2.20 12.09 -23.19
CA PRO A 60 -2.04 10.71 -22.75
C PRO A 60 -3.37 9.95 -22.76
N ILE A 61 -3.31 8.68 -23.17
CA ILE A 61 -4.42 7.74 -23.09
C ILE A 61 -4.30 6.95 -21.79
N THR A 62 -5.39 6.91 -21.03
CA THR A 62 -5.52 6.09 -19.84
C THR A 62 -6.52 4.98 -20.11
N PHE A 63 -6.12 3.73 -19.93
CA PHE A 63 -7.01 2.59 -19.93
C PHE A 63 -6.88 1.86 -18.60
N ARG A 64 -8.01 1.34 -18.12
CA ARG A 64 -8.06 0.55 -16.89
C ARG A 64 -8.58 -0.84 -17.24
N LEU A 65 -7.70 -1.82 -17.13
CA LEU A 65 -8.07 -3.22 -17.22
C LEU A 65 -8.36 -3.78 -15.83
N GLN A 66 -9.48 -4.48 -15.69
CA GLN A 66 -9.88 -5.15 -14.47
C GLN A 66 -10.31 -6.57 -14.83
N HIS A 67 -9.56 -7.56 -14.35
CA HIS A 67 -9.89 -8.96 -14.59
C HIS A 67 -11.23 -9.31 -13.90
N PRO A 68 -12.14 -10.07 -14.54
CA PRO A 68 -13.48 -10.38 -14.02
C PRO A 68 -13.47 -10.97 -12.61
N GLU A 69 -12.50 -11.83 -12.34
CA GLU A 69 -12.37 -12.54 -11.05
C GLU A 69 -11.73 -11.68 -9.94
N PHE A 70 -11.18 -10.51 -10.29
CA PHE A 70 -10.62 -9.56 -9.35
C PHE A 70 -11.55 -8.36 -9.21
N PHE A 71 -12.59 -8.52 -8.38
CA PHE A 71 -13.48 -7.42 -7.99
C PHE A 71 -12.68 -6.24 -7.44
N LYS A 72 -13.25 -5.03 -7.53
CA LYS A 72 -12.66 -3.81 -6.96
C LYS A 72 -12.43 -4.12 -5.48
N GLN A 73 -11.19 -4.37 -5.08
CA GLN A 73 -10.84 -4.29 -3.68
C GLN A 73 -11.26 -2.88 -3.29
N SER A 74 -12.34 -2.76 -2.50
CA SER A 74 -12.61 -1.53 -1.77
C SER A 74 -11.27 -1.19 -1.12
N ARG A 75 -10.84 0.07 -1.20
CA ARG A 75 -9.56 0.50 -0.63
C ARG A 75 -9.50 -0.14 0.75
N LEU A 76 -8.66 -1.16 0.91
CA LEU A 76 -8.63 -1.91 2.15
C LEU A 76 -8.43 -0.86 3.25
N PRO A 77 -9.20 -0.91 4.35
CA PRO A 77 -9.09 0.09 5.40
C PRO A 77 -7.61 0.26 5.70
N TRP A 78 -7.11 1.50 5.60
CA TRP A 78 -5.68 1.77 5.63
C TRP A 78 -5.09 1.07 6.85
N LYS A 79 -4.29 0.03 6.61
CA LYS A 79 -3.65 -0.74 7.67
C LYS A 79 -2.41 0.02 8.08
N CYS A 80 -2.42 0.53 9.30
CA CYS A 80 -1.28 1.21 9.89
C CYS A 80 -0.06 0.26 9.86
N PRO A 81 1.03 0.61 9.16
CA PRO A 81 2.20 -0.24 9.09
C PRO A 81 2.93 -0.26 10.44
N SER A 82 3.16 -1.45 11.00
CA SER A 82 3.82 -1.62 12.30
C SER A 82 5.26 -1.08 12.30
N TRP A 83 5.95 -1.14 11.16
CA TRP A 83 7.32 -0.61 11.02
C TRP A 83 7.39 0.91 11.24
N LEU A 84 6.29 1.64 11.04
CA LEU A 84 6.29 3.09 11.19
C LEU A 84 6.48 3.50 12.67
N PHE A 85 6.09 2.64 13.62
CA PHE A 85 6.39 2.83 15.05
C PHE A 85 7.86 2.63 15.40
N GLN A 86 8.65 2.00 14.54
CA GLN A 86 10.10 1.83 14.73
C GLN A 86 10.88 3.06 14.27
N VAL A 87 10.22 4.02 13.63
CA VAL A 87 10.84 5.29 13.22
C VAL A 87 10.95 6.19 14.45
N PRO A 88 12.17 6.57 14.90
CA PRO A 88 12.35 7.28 16.17
C PRO A 88 11.57 8.60 16.26
N GLU A 89 11.50 9.34 15.15
CA GLU A 89 10.73 10.59 15.06
C GLU A 89 9.23 10.35 15.30
N VAL A 90 8.68 9.31 14.67
CA VAL A 90 7.27 8.95 14.79
C VAL A 90 6.95 8.50 16.22
N GLU A 91 7.79 7.64 16.79
CA GLU A 91 7.64 7.16 18.16
C GLU A 91 7.68 8.32 19.17
N ALA A 92 8.65 9.23 19.02
CA ALA A 92 8.80 10.39 19.90
C ALA A 92 7.58 11.31 19.83
N THR A 93 7.09 11.62 18.62
CA THR A 93 5.91 12.47 18.43
C THR A 93 4.66 11.85 19.02
N LEU A 94 4.42 10.55 18.83
CA LEU A 94 3.27 9.88 19.43
C LEU A 94 3.34 9.84 20.97
N LYS A 95 4.52 9.58 21.53
CA LYS A 95 4.70 9.60 23.00
C LYS A 95 4.40 10.99 23.57
N ALA A 96 4.84 12.04 22.89
CA ALA A 96 4.54 13.41 23.27
C ALA A 96 3.04 13.72 23.16
N SER A 97 2.41 13.38 22.02
CA SER A 97 0.97 13.54 21.79
C SER A 97 0.13 12.86 22.89
N LEU A 98 0.48 11.61 23.21
CA LEU A 98 -0.17 10.84 24.27
C LEU A 98 0.04 11.45 25.67
N ALA A 99 1.25 11.96 25.96
CA ALA A 99 1.54 12.62 27.22
C ALA A 99 0.69 13.90 27.39
N ASP A 100 0.59 14.71 26.33
CA ASP A 100 -0.22 15.93 26.31
C ASP A 100 -1.71 15.62 26.47
N PHE A 101 -2.21 14.59 25.77
CA PHE A 101 -3.58 14.10 25.92
C PHE A 101 -3.86 13.63 27.35
N THR A 102 -2.97 12.83 27.93
CA THR A 102 -3.12 12.29 29.29
C THR A 102 -3.07 13.42 30.33
N ALA A 103 -2.22 14.42 30.14
CA ALA A 103 -2.16 15.60 31.01
C ALA A 103 -3.47 16.40 30.97
N ARG A 104 -4.07 16.56 29.78
CA ARG A 104 -5.36 17.22 29.60
C ARG A 104 -6.51 16.47 30.26
N LEU A 105 -6.53 15.14 30.15
CA LEU A 105 -7.55 14.31 30.81
C LEU A 105 -7.56 14.46 32.34
N ARG A 106 -6.40 14.70 32.96
CA ARG A 106 -6.26 14.77 34.43
C ARG A 106 -6.72 16.09 35.05
N ASN A 107 -6.75 17.17 34.27
CA ASN A 107 -6.92 18.53 34.80
C ASN A 107 -8.30 19.16 34.50
N GLY A 108 -9.07 18.58 33.57
CA GLY A 108 -10.34 19.14 33.11
C GLY A 108 -11.56 18.59 33.85
N LEU A 109 -11.91 19.16 35.01
CA LEU A 109 -13.07 18.71 35.81
C LEU A 109 -14.44 18.93 35.14
N LEU A 110 -14.48 19.74 34.07
CA LEU A 110 -15.68 20.08 33.27
C LEU A 110 -15.49 19.79 31.78
N ASP A 111 -14.41 19.12 31.41
CA ASP A 111 -14.08 18.88 30.02
C ASP A 111 -14.77 17.64 29.47
N ASN A 112 -15.24 17.72 28.22
CA ASN A 112 -15.73 16.56 27.50
C ASN A 112 -14.54 15.68 27.06
N HIS A 113 -14.12 14.77 27.93
CA HIS A 113 -13.05 13.82 27.68
C HIS A 113 -13.27 12.98 26.40
N GLY A 114 -14.53 12.67 26.07
CA GLY A 114 -14.90 11.97 24.83
C GLY A 114 -14.55 12.79 23.59
N ALA A 115 -14.89 14.08 23.59
CA ALA A 115 -14.56 14.98 22.49
C ALA A 115 -13.03 15.11 22.27
N PHE A 116 -12.24 15.15 23.35
CA PHE A 116 -10.78 15.17 23.22
C PHE A 116 -10.21 13.86 22.70
N TYR A 117 -10.77 12.72 23.11
CA TYR A 117 -10.35 11.42 22.59
C TYR A 117 -10.67 11.29 21.10
N ASP A 118 -11.86 11.74 20.69
CA ASP A 118 -12.29 11.73 19.29
C ASP A 118 -11.56 12.74 18.42
N GLN A 119 -10.96 13.78 19.01
CA GLN A 119 -10.05 14.69 18.32
C GLN A 119 -8.61 14.17 18.26
N HIS A 120 -8.12 13.52 19.31
CA HIS A 120 -6.77 12.96 19.38
C HIS A 120 -6.53 11.86 18.33
N LYS A 121 -7.49 10.93 18.17
CA LYS A 121 -7.39 9.84 17.18
C LYS A 121 -7.15 10.32 15.74
N PRO A 122 -7.97 11.23 15.16
CA PRO A 122 -7.78 11.67 13.79
C PRO A 122 -6.51 12.50 13.60
N ASP A 123 -6.05 13.21 14.64
CA ASP A 123 -4.82 14.00 14.58
C ASP A 123 -3.58 13.10 14.51
N ASP A 124 -3.48 12.11 15.40
CA ASP A 124 -2.42 11.10 15.34
C ASP A 124 -2.49 10.28 14.04
N LEU A 125 -3.70 9.90 13.59
CA LEU A 125 -3.89 9.18 12.33
C LEU A 125 -3.44 10.02 11.12
N ARG A 126 -3.71 11.33 11.13
CA ARG A 126 -3.28 12.26 10.08
C ARG A 126 -1.77 12.36 10.04
N TYR A 127 -1.14 12.51 11.20
CA TYR A 127 0.32 12.50 11.33
C TYR A 127 0.93 11.19 10.81
N PHE A 128 0.37 10.04 11.21
CA PHE A 128 0.82 8.72 10.75
C PHE A 128 0.75 8.57 9.23
N ARG A 129 -0.36 8.99 8.62
CA ARG A 129 -0.53 8.95 7.16
C ARG A 129 0.41 9.90 6.45
N TYR A 130 0.69 11.06 7.03
CA TYR A 130 1.68 12.00 6.51
C TYR A 130 3.08 11.38 6.51
N MET A 131 3.52 10.83 7.66
CA MET A 131 4.84 10.21 7.79
C MET A 131 5.00 8.98 6.90
N PHE A 132 3.97 8.14 6.82
CA PHE A 132 3.93 7.02 5.88
C PHE A 132 4.17 7.49 4.44
N ARG A 133 3.44 8.50 3.98
CA ARG A 133 3.61 9.05 2.63
C ARG A 133 5.00 9.64 2.44
N LEU A 134 5.49 10.42 3.40
CA LEU A 134 6.78 11.07 3.31
C LEU A 134 7.91 10.05 3.16
N ILE A 135 7.95 9.04 4.03
CA ILE A 135 8.97 7.99 4.02
C ILE A 135 8.85 7.14 2.76
N THR A 136 7.64 6.68 2.43
CA THR A 136 7.42 5.87 1.22
C THR A 136 7.80 6.63 -0.04
N THR A 137 7.50 7.93 -0.13
CA THR A 137 7.86 8.77 -1.29
C THR A 137 9.37 8.95 -1.39
N LYS A 138 10.05 9.20 -0.27
CA LYS A 138 11.53 9.27 -0.22
C LYS A 138 12.16 7.96 -0.67
N CYS A 139 11.73 6.82 -0.10
CA CYS A 139 12.22 5.50 -0.48
C CYS A 139 11.94 5.19 -1.97
N THR A 140 10.75 5.55 -2.47
CA THR A 140 10.39 5.34 -3.89
C THR A 140 11.28 6.19 -4.80
N ALA A 141 11.56 7.44 -4.44
CA ALA A 141 12.46 8.31 -5.18
C ALA A 141 13.91 7.78 -5.18
N GLU A 142 14.38 7.29 -4.04
CA GLU A 142 15.70 6.65 -3.91
C GLU A 142 15.80 5.37 -4.77
N ILE A 143 14.76 4.52 -4.75
CA ILE A 143 14.66 3.34 -5.61
C ILE A 143 14.70 3.74 -7.08
N HIS A 144 13.90 4.73 -7.48
CA HIS A 144 13.86 5.21 -8.86
C HIS A 144 15.21 5.79 -9.32
N HIS A 145 15.85 6.59 -8.47
CA HIS A 145 17.19 7.13 -8.71
C HIS A 145 18.21 6.00 -8.90
N THR A 146 18.19 5.00 -8.00
CA THR A 146 19.12 3.88 -8.04
C THR A 146 18.90 3.00 -9.27
N ARG A 147 17.64 2.74 -9.66
CA ARG A 147 17.29 2.03 -10.90
C ARG A 147 17.76 2.77 -12.14
N THR A 148 17.50 4.06 -12.23
CA THR A 148 17.95 4.89 -13.36
C THR A 148 19.47 4.83 -13.50
N ARG A 149 20.19 4.95 -12.38
CA ARG A 149 21.65 4.87 -12.35
C ARG A 149 22.18 3.50 -12.75
N LEU A 150 21.51 2.42 -12.32
CA LEU A 150 21.84 1.05 -12.72
C LEU A 150 21.68 0.86 -14.24
N HIS A 151 20.57 1.33 -14.82
CA HIS A 151 20.34 1.30 -16.26
C HIS A 151 21.42 2.07 -17.04
N GLN A 152 21.78 3.28 -16.58
CA GLN A 152 22.85 4.09 -17.18
C GLN A 152 24.20 3.36 -17.17
N LEU A 153 24.54 2.71 -16.04
CA LEU A 153 25.78 1.95 -15.91
C LEU A 153 25.80 0.69 -16.77
N GLN A 154 24.68 -0.03 -16.85
CA GLN A 154 24.55 -1.20 -17.75
C GLN A 154 24.72 -0.79 -19.21
N HIS A 155 24.11 0.32 -19.63
CA HIS A 155 24.27 0.86 -20.98
C HIS A 155 25.73 1.28 -21.28
N ALA A 156 26.41 1.90 -20.30
CA ALA A 156 27.82 2.25 -20.41
C ALA A 156 28.77 1.03 -20.45
N LEU A 157 28.36 -0.10 -19.84
CA LEU A 157 29.09 -1.37 -19.87
C LEU A 157 28.97 -2.06 -21.24
N THR A 158 27.83 -1.93 -21.93
CA THR A 158 27.65 -2.44 -23.30
C THR A 158 28.42 -1.65 -24.37
N THR A 159 28.93 -0.46 -24.04
CA THR A 159 29.54 0.48 -25.01
C THR A 159 31.05 0.69 -24.83
N GLN A 160 31.74 0.01 -23.90
CA GLN A 160 33.18 0.19 -23.64
C GLN A 160 34.04 -1.08 -23.74
N PRO A 161 35.34 -0.95 -24.11
CA PRO A 161 36.27 -2.08 -24.24
C PRO A 161 36.68 -2.71 -22.88
N PRO A 162 37.12 -3.98 -22.88
CA PRO A 162 37.02 -4.91 -21.75
C PRO A 162 37.86 -4.58 -20.49
N LYS A 163 38.90 -3.74 -20.58
CA LYS A 163 39.82 -3.49 -19.45
C LYS A 163 39.26 -2.57 -18.34
N ALA A 164 38.17 -1.82 -18.58
CA ALA A 164 37.50 -0.99 -17.58
C ALA A 164 36.22 -1.62 -16.97
N ALA A 165 35.88 -2.84 -17.38
CA ALA A 165 34.60 -3.49 -17.09
C ALA A 165 34.50 -4.10 -15.68
N ASP A 166 35.61 -4.55 -15.09
CA ASP A 166 35.58 -5.30 -13.82
C ASP A 166 35.28 -4.42 -12.58
N ALA A 167 35.87 -3.22 -12.50
CA ALA A 167 35.56 -2.28 -11.42
C ALA A 167 34.09 -1.83 -11.48
N ARG A 168 33.53 -1.70 -12.69
CA ARG A 168 32.13 -1.30 -12.91
C ARG A 168 31.16 -2.46 -12.66
N ARG A 169 31.52 -3.70 -12.95
CA ARG A 169 30.74 -4.92 -12.59
C ARG A 169 30.60 -5.11 -11.08
N ARG A 170 31.66 -4.87 -10.31
CA ARG A 170 31.58 -4.89 -8.83
C ARG A 170 30.67 -3.79 -8.30
N TYR A 171 30.71 -2.60 -8.90
CA TYR A 171 29.85 -1.48 -8.51
C TYR A 171 28.38 -1.71 -8.85
N THR A 172 28.05 -2.30 -10.01
CA THR A 172 26.66 -2.66 -10.36
C THR A 172 26.12 -3.78 -9.47
N PHE A 173 26.94 -4.76 -9.08
CA PHE A 173 26.54 -5.79 -8.13
C PHE A 173 26.12 -5.18 -6.78
N ASN A 174 26.94 -4.30 -6.20
CA ASN A 174 26.64 -3.61 -4.94
C ASN A 174 25.37 -2.74 -5.01
N LEU A 175 25.10 -2.10 -6.15
CA LEU A 175 23.85 -1.34 -6.38
C LEU A 175 22.62 -2.26 -6.45
N THR A 176 22.78 -3.46 -6.98
CA THR A 176 21.71 -4.46 -7.08
C THR A 176 21.37 -5.02 -5.71
N GLU A 177 22.38 -5.36 -4.90
CA GLU A 177 22.20 -5.73 -3.48
C GLU A 177 21.49 -4.62 -2.70
N LYS A 178 21.93 -3.37 -2.84
CA LYS A 178 21.30 -2.23 -2.17
C LYS A 178 19.81 -2.09 -2.54
N LEU A 179 19.43 -2.38 -3.79
CA LEU A 179 18.04 -2.34 -4.25
C LEU A 179 17.19 -3.49 -3.68
N ILE A 180 17.80 -4.64 -3.42
CA ILE A 180 17.15 -5.79 -2.78
C ILE A 180 16.93 -5.49 -1.30
N THR A 181 17.94 -4.96 -0.60
CA THR A 181 17.86 -4.61 0.84
C THR A 181 16.84 -3.50 1.10
N VAL A 182 16.74 -2.48 0.24
CA VAL A 182 15.75 -1.40 0.38
C VAL A 182 14.30 -1.88 0.20
N ASN A 183 14.07 -3.00 -0.50
CA ASN A 183 12.74 -3.62 -0.61
C ASN A 183 12.41 -4.59 0.54
N ALA A 184 13.40 -4.96 1.35
CA ALA A 184 13.34 -6.07 2.28
C ALA A 184 13.60 -5.56 3.71
N HIS A 185 12.60 -4.94 4.34
CA HIS A 185 12.73 -4.41 5.71
C HIS A 185 12.68 -5.48 6.82
N SER A 186 13.16 -6.69 6.55
CA SER A 186 13.10 -7.90 7.40
C SER A 186 11.72 -8.55 7.52
N ALA A 187 11.72 -9.86 7.73
CA ALA A 187 10.53 -10.65 8.04
C ALA A 187 10.76 -11.41 9.35
N GLN A 188 9.75 -11.45 10.21
CA GLN A 188 9.78 -12.20 11.46
C GLN A 188 9.31 -13.64 11.15
N ARG A 189 10.13 -14.63 11.54
CA ARG A 189 9.85 -16.06 11.40
C ARG A 189 8.97 -16.54 12.57
N ALA A 190 8.40 -17.73 12.41
CA ALA A 190 7.52 -18.36 13.41
C ALA A 190 8.21 -18.66 14.75
N ASP A 191 9.55 -18.74 14.77
CA ASP A 191 10.39 -18.92 15.95
C ASP A 191 10.79 -17.58 16.62
N ASN A 192 10.14 -16.47 16.23
CA ASN A 192 10.44 -15.10 16.62
C ASN A 192 11.82 -14.57 16.18
N THR A 193 12.56 -15.31 15.33
CA THR A 193 13.80 -14.79 14.75
C THR A 193 13.50 -13.84 13.59
N VAL A 194 14.35 -12.84 13.40
CA VAL A 194 14.21 -11.85 12.32
C VAL A 194 15.19 -12.20 11.21
N THR A 195 14.68 -12.43 9.99
CA THR A 195 15.50 -12.70 8.81
C THR A 195 15.56 -11.49 7.90
N THR A 196 16.78 -11.14 7.49
CA THR A 196 17.07 -10.15 6.44
C THR A 196 17.46 -10.81 5.12
N ASP A 197 17.62 -12.14 5.10
CA ASP A 197 17.89 -12.90 3.87
C ASP A 197 16.66 -12.90 2.96
N SER A 198 16.83 -12.31 1.78
CA SER A 198 15.84 -12.22 0.69
C SER A 198 15.21 -13.56 0.32
N LYS A 199 15.98 -14.66 0.34
CA LYS A 199 15.47 -15.99 -0.02
C LYS A 199 14.49 -16.55 1.01
N ASP A 200 14.69 -16.19 2.27
CA ASP A 200 13.89 -16.67 3.40
C ASP A 200 12.72 -15.74 3.75
N MET A 201 12.72 -14.51 3.22
CA MET A 201 11.67 -13.53 3.47
C MET A 201 10.34 -13.86 2.79
N ALA A 202 10.35 -14.32 1.53
CA ALA A 202 9.12 -14.62 0.80
C ALA A 202 8.33 -15.79 1.43
N PRO A 203 8.96 -16.91 1.84
CA PRO A 203 8.28 -17.96 2.59
C PRO A 203 7.78 -17.51 3.97
N ALA A 204 8.59 -16.76 4.73
CA ALA A 204 8.21 -16.28 6.06
C ALA A 204 7.01 -15.32 6.02
N HIS A 205 7.02 -14.37 5.07
CA HIS A 205 5.93 -13.43 4.85
C HIS A 205 4.64 -14.15 4.44
N THR A 206 4.74 -15.12 3.50
CA THR A 206 3.59 -15.93 3.07
C THR A 206 3.01 -16.72 4.22
N THR A 207 3.85 -17.35 5.05
CA THR A 207 3.45 -18.13 6.24
C THR A 207 2.77 -17.25 7.28
N TYR A 208 3.37 -16.10 7.62
CA TYR A 208 2.82 -15.15 8.58
C TYR A 208 1.42 -14.66 8.17
N TRP A 209 1.26 -14.25 6.91
CA TRP A 209 -0.04 -13.74 6.44
C TRP A 209 -1.07 -14.84 6.22
N ALA A 210 -0.64 -16.05 5.84
CA ALA A 210 -1.52 -17.21 5.78
C ALA A 210 -2.11 -17.53 7.16
N ASP A 211 -1.28 -17.50 8.21
CA ASP A 211 -1.71 -17.75 9.60
C ASP A 211 -2.59 -16.62 10.16
N VAL A 212 -2.26 -15.36 9.88
CA VAL A 212 -3.05 -14.19 10.33
C VAL A 212 -4.43 -14.13 9.66
N PHE A 213 -4.52 -14.39 8.36
CA PHE A 213 -5.79 -14.28 7.62
C PHE A 213 -6.53 -15.58 7.40
N GLN A 214 -5.99 -16.71 7.89
CA GLN A 214 -6.48 -18.05 7.57
C GLN A 214 -6.73 -18.22 6.06
N TYR A 215 -5.79 -17.70 5.26
CA TYR A 215 -5.97 -17.59 3.82
C TYR A 215 -6.15 -18.98 3.20
N PRO A 216 -7.14 -19.22 2.32
CA PRO A 216 -7.42 -20.55 1.79
C PRO A 216 -6.45 -20.88 0.64
N SER A 217 -5.16 -20.98 0.94
CA SER A 217 -4.18 -21.54 0.02
C SER A 217 -4.27 -23.07 0.07
N LYS A 218 -4.37 -23.72 -1.10
CA LYS A 218 -4.40 -25.20 -1.20
C LYS A 218 -3.16 -25.87 -0.62
N ASP A 219 -2.06 -25.13 -0.52
CA ASP A 219 -0.76 -25.66 -0.13
C ASP A 219 -0.46 -25.44 1.37
N TYR A 220 -1.30 -24.70 2.09
CA TYR A 220 -1.09 -24.39 3.51
C TYR A 220 -2.20 -24.96 4.38
N ARG A 221 -1.88 -25.96 5.20
CA ARG A 221 -2.80 -26.53 6.18
C ARG A 221 -2.71 -25.72 7.47
N HIS A 222 -3.73 -24.93 7.75
CA HIS A 222 -3.84 -24.18 9.00
C HIS A 222 -3.90 -25.16 10.18
N ALA A 223 -3.00 -25.00 11.15
CA ALA A 223 -3.26 -25.52 12.49
C ALA A 223 -4.40 -24.67 13.07
N LYS A 224 -5.52 -25.31 13.41
CA LYS A 224 -6.65 -24.63 14.05
C LYS A 224 -6.13 -24.04 15.36
N ARG A 225 -6.05 -22.71 15.46
CA ARG A 225 -5.68 -22.06 16.73
C ARG A 225 -6.75 -22.40 17.75
N ASP A 226 -6.37 -23.15 18.79
CA ASP A 226 -7.25 -23.37 19.92
C ASP A 226 -7.43 -22.04 20.64
N ILE A 227 -8.67 -21.58 20.70
CA ILE A 227 -9.00 -20.36 21.41
C ILE A 227 -8.84 -20.67 22.90
N ASP A 228 -7.80 -20.12 23.52
CA ASP A 228 -7.62 -20.22 24.97
C ASP A 228 -8.71 -19.38 25.67
N ALA A 229 -9.85 -20.05 25.89
CA ALA A 229 -11.00 -19.49 26.56
C ALA A 229 -10.70 -19.06 28.01
N ALA A 230 -9.63 -19.57 28.63
CA ALA A 230 -9.21 -19.15 29.96
C ALA A 230 -8.44 -17.83 29.89
N ALA A 231 -7.50 -17.69 28.95
CA ALA A 231 -6.80 -16.43 28.70
C ALA A 231 -7.76 -15.30 28.29
N MET A 232 -8.73 -15.60 27.42
CA MET A 232 -9.73 -14.62 27.00
C MET A 232 -10.65 -14.20 28.15
N ARG A 233 -11.04 -15.16 29.02
CA ARG A 233 -11.77 -14.85 30.26
C ARG A 233 -10.95 -14.02 31.24
N ASP A 234 -9.65 -14.25 31.36
CA ASP A 234 -8.79 -13.47 32.26
C ASP A 234 -8.58 -12.04 31.74
N ILE A 235 -8.42 -11.86 30.43
CA ILE A 235 -8.37 -10.54 29.79
C ILE A 235 -9.67 -9.79 30.07
N LEU A 236 -10.83 -10.40 29.79
CA LEU A 236 -12.13 -9.80 30.08
C LEU A 236 -12.28 -9.49 31.57
N ARG A 237 -11.92 -10.42 32.46
CA ARG A 237 -12.00 -10.20 33.91
C ARG A 237 -11.16 -9.02 34.38
N ARG A 238 -10.01 -8.75 33.76
CA ARG A 238 -9.12 -7.63 34.11
C ARG A 238 -9.58 -6.30 33.53
N THR A 239 -10.18 -6.31 32.35
CA THR A 239 -10.60 -5.09 31.65
C THR A 239 -12.01 -4.65 32.05
N THR A 240 -12.92 -5.57 32.35
CA THR A 240 -14.32 -5.24 32.69
C THR A 240 -14.46 -4.37 33.97
N PRO A 241 -13.66 -4.52 35.04
CA PRO A 241 -13.71 -3.65 36.21
C PRO A 241 -13.26 -2.21 35.95
N SER A 242 -12.46 -1.99 34.90
CA SER A 242 -12.01 -0.64 34.50
C SER A 242 -13.06 0.14 33.70
N LEU A 243 -14.20 -0.48 33.39
CA LEU A 243 -15.31 0.16 32.69
C LEU A 243 -16.24 0.83 33.70
N SER A 244 -16.63 2.09 33.41
CA SER A 244 -17.70 2.76 34.13
C SER A 244 -19.03 2.01 33.96
N PRO A 245 -20.01 2.21 34.86
CA PRO A 245 -21.34 1.61 34.72
C PRO A 245 -21.97 1.85 33.34
N ASP A 246 -21.81 3.06 32.79
CA ASP A 246 -22.35 3.43 31.49
C ASP A 246 -21.64 2.74 30.32
N ALA A 247 -20.30 2.63 30.38
CA ALA A 247 -19.53 1.91 29.38
C ALA A 247 -19.88 0.42 29.38
N ARG A 248 -20.13 -0.16 30.55
CA ARG A 248 -20.58 -1.55 30.70
C ARG A 248 -21.96 -1.75 30.08
N ALA A 249 -22.90 -0.86 30.38
CA ALA A 249 -24.24 -0.87 29.78
C ALA A 249 -24.21 -0.72 28.26
N TYR A 250 -23.26 0.07 27.71
CA TYR A 250 -23.07 0.21 26.27
C TYR A 250 -22.53 -1.08 25.61
N PHE A 251 -21.56 -1.76 26.23
CA PHE A 251 -21.05 -3.05 25.71
C PHE A 251 -22.04 -4.21 25.85
N ASP A 252 -22.91 -4.16 26.86
CA ASP A 252 -23.97 -5.14 27.07
C ASP A 252 -25.23 -4.85 26.24
N ALA A 253 -25.31 -3.68 25.58
CA ALA A 253 -26.44 -3.33 24.73
C ALA A 253 -26.41 -4.17 23.43
N PRO A 254 -27.58 -4.65 22.95
CA PRO A 254 -27.65 -5.35 21.67
C PRO A 254 -27.20 -4.42 20.55
N LEU A 255 -26.31 -4.91 19.68
CA LEU A 255 -25.88 -4.18 18.49
C LEU A 255 -27.10 -3.77 17.66
N THR A 256 -27.19 -2.48 17.35
CA THR A 256 -28.30 -1.92 16.58
C THR A 256 -27.92 -1.74 15.13
N ALA A 257 -28.91 -1.58 14.25
CA ALA A 257 -28.66 -1.35 12.83
C ALA A 257 -27.80 -0.08 12.57
N ASN A 258 -27.84 0.91 13.46
CA ASN A 258 -27.04 2.13 13.36
C ASN A 258 -25.54 1.91 13.62
N ASP A 259 -25.15 0.79 14.23
CA ASP A 259 -23.73 0.46 14.49
C ASP A 259 -23.04 -0.13 13.24
N TYR A 260 -23.79 -0.36 12.16
CA TYR A 260 -23.31 -0.94 10.90
C TYR A 260 -23.29 0.03 9.71
N TYR A 261 -23.70 1.30 9.91
CA TYR A 261 -23.76 2.34 8.88
C TYR A 261 -22.96 3.59 9.26
#